data_AF-A0A6G1R776-F1
#
_entry.id   AF-A0A6G1R776-F1
#
_cell.length_a   1.000
_cell.length_b   1.000
_cell.length_c   1.000
_cell.angle_alpha   90.00
_cell.angle_beta   90.00
_cell.angle_gamma   90.00
#
_symmetry.space_group_name_H-M   'P 1'
#
loop_
_entity.id
_entity.type
_entity.pdbx_description
1 polymer ?
#
loop_
_entity_poly.entity_id
_entity_poly.type
_entity_poly.pdbx_seq_one_letter_code
_entity_poly.pdbx_strand_id
1 'polypeptide(L)'
;GSKDFQWEFVHGLFENAIYGGRVDNYFDMRVLRSYLEQLFHLQVIGSLNARGKKKTGFSYLISLPNSCSILDYRNIIESLPEDDKPDFFGLPANIARSSQRMISS
;
A
#
# COMPACT_ATOMS: atom_id res chain seq x y z
N GLY A 1 28.86 -12.22 -3.55
CA GLY A 1 27.51 -12.79 -3.57
C GLY A 1 26.56 -11.75 -3.04
N SER A 2 25.80 -11.10 -3.92
CA SER A 2 24.72 -10.20 -3.52
C SER A 2 23.63 -11.05 -2.86
N LYS A 3 23.49 -10.94 -1.54
CA LYS A 3 22.37 -11.55 -0.84
C LYS A 3 21.10 -10.81 -1.28
N ASP A 4 20.13 -11.55 -1.80
CA ASP A 4 18.81 -10.99 -2.08
C ASP A 4 18.21 -10.42 -0.78
N PHE A 5 17.53 -9.27 -0.90
CA PHE A 5 16.89 -8.63 0.24
C PHE A 5 15.76 -9.52 0.76
N GLN A 6 15.75 -9.78 2.07
CA GLN A 6 14.81 -10.71 2.71
C GLN A 6 13.46 -10.03 3.01
N TRP A 7 12.57 -9.99 2.01
CA TRP A 7 11.23 -9.38 2.15
C TRP A 7 10.36 -10.09 3.18
N GLU A 8 10.48 -11.40 3.31
CA GLU A 8 9.74 -12.22 4.27
C GLU A 8 10.04 -11.81 5.71
N PHE A 9 11.29 -11.39 5.98
CA PHE A 9 11.65 -10.87 7.30
C PHE A 9 10.95 -9.54 7.59
N VAL A 10 10.88 -8.65 6.60
CA VAL A 10 10.18 -7.37 6.73
C VAL A 10 8.70 -7.61 7.00
N HIS A 11 8.05 -8.49 6.23
CA HIS A 11 6.65 -8.85 6.45
C HIS A 11 6.43 -9.42 7.85
N GLY A 12 7.26 -10.38 8.28
CA GLY A 12 7.15 -10.99 9.60
C GLY A 12 7.39 -10.01 10.75
N LEU A 13 8.29 -9.04 10.58
CA LEU A 13 8.52 -7.98 11.57
C LEU A 13 7.28 -7.08 11.71
N PHE A 14 6.74 -6.60 10.59
CA PHE A 14 5.57 -5.74 10.60
C PHE A 14 4.31 -6.47 11.06
N GLU A 15 4.13 -7.72 10.66
CA GLU A 15 3.02 -8.58 11.08
C GLU A 15 3.09 -8.86 12.58
N ASN A 16 4.20 -9.39 13.11
CA ASN A 16 4.21 -9.90 14.48
C ASN A 16 4.58 -8.85 15.55
N ALA A 17 5.49 -7.91 15.24
CA ALA A 17 6.04 -7.02 16.25
C ALA A 17 5.42 -5.61 16.23
N ILE A 18 5.01 -5.13 15.05
CA ILE A 18 4.56 -3.73 14.89
C ILE A 18 3.04 -3.63 14.89
N TYR A 19 2.36 -4.34 13.97
CA TYR A 19 0.93 -4.17 13.74
C TYR A 19 0.08 -5.27 14.36
N GLY A 20 0.53 -6.53 14.35
CA GLY A 20 -0.29 -7.67 14.78
C GLY A 20 -0.68 -7.67 16.25
N GLY A 21 0.11 -7.04 17.13
CA GLY A 21 -0.28 -6.85 18.53
C GLY A 21 -1.55 -5.99 18.73
N ARG A 22 -2.02 -5.28 17.69
CA ARG A 22 -3.27 -4.50 17.70
C ARG A 22 -4.43 -5.20 17.01
N VAL A 23 -4.21 -6.38 16.44
CA VAL A 23 -5.18 -7.09 15.61
C VAL A 23 -5.45 -8.46 16.23
N ASP A 24 -6.62 -8.63 16.83
CA ASP A 24 -7.06 -9.86 17.47
C ASP A 24 -7.89 -10.76 16.53
N ASN A 25 -8.52 -10.16 15.51
CA ASN A 25 -9.32 -10.86 14.53
C ASN A 25 -8.44 -11.47 13.41
N TYR A 26 -8.61 -12.77 13.20
CA TYR A 26 -7.92 -13.52 12.14
C TYR A 26 -8.18 -12.96 10.73
N PHE A 27 -9.39 -12.46 10.45
CA PHE A 27 -9.69 -11.88 9.14
C PHE A 27 -8.94 -10.57 8.92
N ASP A 28 -8.86 -9.72 9.95
CA ASP A 28 -8.14 -8.46 9.89
C ASP A 28 -6.63 -8.70 9.78
N MET A 29 -6.11 -9.76 10.42
CA MET A 29 -4.72 -10.19 10.25
C MET A 29 -4.41 -10.58 8.81
N ARG A 30 -5.33 -11.30 8.15
CA ARG A 30 -5.17 -11.65 6.73
C ARG A 30 -5.16 -10.42 5.84
N VAL A 31 -6.03 -9.44 6.12
CA VAL A 31 -6.07 -8.17 5.39
C VAL A 31 -4.74 -7.41 5.57
N LEU A 32 -4.24 -7.28 6.81
CA LEU A 32 -2.94 -6.68 7.09
C LEU A 32 -1.81 -7.33 6.28
N ARG A 33 -1.75 -8.67 6.29
CA ARG A 33 -0.75 -9.41 5.52
C ARG A 33 -0.84 -9.13 4.02
N SER A 34 -2.04 -9.07 3.46
CA SER A 34 -2.23 -8.71 2.05
C SER A 34 -1.69 -7.32 1.73
N TYR A 35 -1.88 -6.32 2.61
CA TYR A 35 -1.27 -4.99 2.43
C TYR A 35 0.27 -5.04 2.49
N LEU A 36 0.85 -5.79 3.43
CA LEU A 36 2.31 -5.92 3.56
C LEU A 36 2.93 -6.56 2.32
N GLU A 37 2.33 -7.64 1.82
CA GLU A 37 2.78 -8.33 0.59
C GLU A 37 2.64 -7.45 -0.66
N GLN A 38 1.59 -6.62 -0.72
CA GLN A 38 1.34 -5.73 -1.86
C GLN A 38 2.27 -4.50 -1.88
N LEU A 39 2.57 -3.92 -0.72
CA LEU A 39 3.37 -2.69 -0.62
C LEU A 39 4.88 -2.97 -0.56
N PHE A 40 5.28 -3.97 0.23
CA PHE A 40 6.69 -4.31 0.45
C PHE A 40 7.10 -5.46 -0.45
N HIS A 41 7.13 -5.21 -1.76
CA HIS A 41 7.55 -6.19 -2.76
C HIS A 41 8.61 -5.62 -3.70
N LEU A 42 9.48 -6.50 -4.20
CA LEU A 42 10.59 -6.15 -5.08
C LEU A 42 10.12 -5.49 -6.38
N GLN A 43 8.93 -5.83 -6.88
CA GLN A 43 8.38 -5.19 -8.09
C GLN A 43 7.84 -3.77 -7.83
N VAL A 44 7.52 -3.43 -6.58
CA VAL A 44 7.02 -2.11 -6.19
C VAL A 44 8.18 -1.18 -5.82
N ILE A 45 9.19 -1.70 -5.09
CA ILE A 45 10.30 -0.90 -4.55
C ILE A 45 11.57 -1.02 -5.41
N GLY A 46 11.78 -2.15 -6.10
CA GLY A 46 12.97 -2.44 -6.90
C GLY A 46 12.93 -1.92 -8.35
N SER A 47 12.01 -1.02 -8.70
CA SER A 47 11.85 -0.47 -10.05
C SER A 47 12.96 0.52 -10.47
N LEU A 48 14.21 0.29 -10.04
CA LEU A 48 15.37 0.98 -10.58
C LEU A 48 15.78 0.46 -11.97
N ASN A 49 15.39 -0.76 -12.38
CA ASN A 49 15.85 -1.34 -13.67
C ASN A 49 14.88 -2.28 -14.42
N ALA A 50 13.66 -2.52 -13.95
CA ALA A 50 12.78 -3.51 -14.58
C ALA A 50 11.90 -2.91 -15.69
N ARG A 51 12.22 -3.23 -16.96
CA ARG A 51 11.38 -3.08 -18.17
C ARG A 51 10.14 -3.99 -18.15
N GLY A 52 9.50 -4.16 -17.00
CA GLY A 52 8.30 -4.97 -16.80
C GLY A 52 7.11 -4.09 -16.47
N LYS A 53 5.89 -4.53 -16.84
CA LYS A 53 4.64 -3.87 -16.45
C LYS A 53 4.66 -3.62 -14.94
N LYS A 54 4.61 -2.34 -14.54
CA LYS A 54 4.46 -1.93 -13.13
C LYS A 54 3.23 -2.67 -12.58
N LYS A 55 3.42 -3.70 -11.76
CA LYS A 55 2.34 -4.14 -10.88
C LYS A 55 2.20 -3.01 -9.87
N THR A 56 1.25 -2.13 -10.10
CA THR A 56 0.96 -1.07 -9.15
C THR A 56 0.39 -1.78 -7.92
N GLY A 57 1.21 -1.91 -6.87
CA GLY A 57 0.72 -2.22 -5.52
C GLY A 57 -0.23 -1.12 -5.01
N PHE A 58 -0.44 -0.07 -5.79
CA PHE A 58 -1.45 0.94 -5.58
C PHE A 58 -2.54 0.79 -6.63
N SER A 59 -3.80 0.77 -6.18
CA SER A 59 -4.99 0.76 -7.06
C SER A 59 -5.04 2.03 -7.92
N TYR A 60 -4.43 3.12 -7.42
CA TYR A 60 -4.30 4.38 -8.12
C TYR A 60 -2.98 4.46 -8.91
N LEU A 61 -3.01 5.21 -10.00
CA LEU A 61 -1.91 5.51 -10.94
C LEU A 61 -0.73 6.29 -10.29
N ILE A 62 -0.51 6.20 -8.97
CA ILE A 62 0.68 6.73 -8.30
C ILE A 62 1.86 5.87 -8.75
N SER A 63 2.66 6.40 -9.66
CA SER A 63 3.98 5.88 -9.93
C SER A 63 4.96 6.50 -8.94
N LEU A 64 5.60 5.68 -8.09
CA LEU A 64 6.67 6.19 -7.23
C LEU A 64 7.79 6.81 -8.07
N PRO A 65 8.43 7.88 -7.58
CA PRO A 65 9.64 8.42 -8.19
C PRO A 65 10.76 7.38 -8.08
N ASN A 66 11.62 7.30 -9.09
CA ASN A 66 12.83 6.49 -9.06
C ASN A 66 14.06 7.29 -8.57
N SER A 67 13.83 8.43 -7.91
CA SER A 67 14.89 9.30 -7.39
C SER A 67 15.03 9.15 -5.88
N CYS A 68 16.17 9.59 -5.35
CA CYS A 68 16.40 9.74 -3.90
C CYS A 68 16.06 11.17 -3.41
N SER A 69 15.35 11.98 -4.21
CA SER A 69 15.02 13.36 -3.88
C SER A 69 13.69 13.43 -3.14
N ILE A 70 13.71 13.96 -1.91
CA ILE A 70 12.50 14.15 -1.11
C ILE A 70 11.47 15.06 -1.78
N LEU A 71 11.91 16.03 -2.60
CA LEU A 71 11.02 16.92 -3.34
C LEU A 71 10.16 16.15 -4.34
N ASP A 72 10.68 15.11 -4.98
CA ASP A 72 9.94 14.36 -5.99
C ASP A 72 8.80 13.56 -5.36
N TYR A 73 9.03 13.01 -4.16
CA TYR A 73 7.97 12.36 -3.37
C TYR A 73 6.92 13.38 -2.91
N ARG A 74 7.34 14.58 -2.49
CA ARG A 74 6.42 15.65 -2.09
C ARG A 74 5.51 16.08 -3.23
N ASN A 75 6.06 16.28 -4.42
CA ASN A 75 5.29 16.70 -5.60
C ASN A 75 4.21 15.67 -5.96
N ILE A 76 4.47 14.38 -5.74
CA ILE A 76 3.44 13.34 -5.95
C ILE A 76 2.33 13.46 -4.91
N ILE A 77 2.66 13.65 -3.63
CA ILE A 77 1.67 13.83 -2.57
C ILE A 77 0.78 15.04 -2.88
N GLU A 78 1.38 16.15 -3.33
CA GLU A 78 0.65 17.37 -3.71
C GLU A 78 -0.20 17.19 -4.99
N SER A 79 0.09 16.19 -5.83
CA SER A 79 -0.69 15.87 -7.02
C SER A 79 -1.90 14.96 -6.77
N LEU A 80 -2.05 14.43 -5.54
CA LEU A 80 -3.16 13.56 -5.18
C LEU A 80 -4.48 14.34 -5.17
N PRO A 81 -5.60 13.69 -5.52
CA PRO A 81 -6.93 14.30 -5.36
C PRO A 81 -7.22 14.59 -3.88
N GLU A 82 -7.99 15.65 -3.60
CA GLU A 82 -8.40 15.99 -2.23
C GLU A 82 -9.38 14.96 -1.64
N ASP A 83 -10.23 14.37 -2.50
CA ASP A 83 -11.21 13.36 -2.12
C ASP A 83 -10.69 11.94 -2.34
N ASP A 84 -10.72 11.15 -1.26
CA ASP A 84 -10.39 9.73 -1.30
C ASP A 84 -11.54 8.89 -1.86
N LYS A 85 -11.21 7.94 -2.76
CA LYS A 85 -12.17 6.99 -3.31
C LYS A 85 -12.06 5.62 -2.62
N PRO A 86 -13.18 4.89 -2.42
CA PRO A 86 -13.15 3.54 -1.87
C PRO A 86 -12.22 2.57 -2.62
N ASP A 87 -12.14 2.73 -3.94
CA ASP A 87 -11.31 1.92 -4.82
C ASP A 87 -9.81 2.01 -4.46
N PHE A 88 -9.36 3.11 -3.81
CA PHE A 88 -7.98 3.27 -3.35
C PHE A 88 -7.63 2.25 -2.26
N PHE A 89 -8.63 1.85 -1.47
CA PHE A 89 -8.53 0.89 -0.39
C PHE A 89 -8.94 -0.52 -0.82
N GLY A 90 -9.23 -0.75 -2.11
CA GLY A 90 -9.75 -2.03 -2.60
C GLY A 90 -11.21 -2.31 -2.18
N LEU A 91 -11.93 -1.27 -1.73
CA LEU A 91 -13.32 -1.37 -1.31
C LEU A 91 -14.27 -1.14 -2.49
N PRO A 92 -15.44 -1.79 -2.52
CA PRO A 92 -16.39 -1.56 -3.60
C PRO A 92 -17.02 -0.16 -3.52
N ALA A 93 -17.32 0.44 -4.67
CA ALA A 93 -17.85 1.79 -4.78
C ALA A 93 -19.17 2.05 -4.01
N ASN A 94 -19.92 1.01 -3.66
CA ASN A 94 -21.17 1.14 -2.90
C ASN A 94 -20.96 1.53 -1.41
N ILE A 95 -19.74 1.37 -0.87
CA ILE A 95 -19.48 1.63 0.54
C ILE A 95 -19.57 3.12 0.89
N ALA A 96 -19.17 4.00 -0.02
CA ALA A 96 -19.24 5.46 0.17
C ALA A 96 -20.68 5.94 0.41
N ARG A 97 -21.65 5.35 -0.30
CA ARG A 97 -23.07 5.66 -0.10
C ARG A 97 -23.57 5.19 1.27
N SER A 98 -23.03 4.09 1.76
CA SER A 98 -23.41 3.51 3.06
C SER A 98 -22.83 4.32 4.22
N SER A 99 -21.55 4.73 4.13
CA SER A 99 -20.93 5.60 5.13
C SER A 99 -21.60 6.97 5.20
N GLN A 100 -21.91 7.58 4.06
CA GLN A 100 -22.57 8.89 4.02
C GLN A 100 -23.94 8.88 4.73
N ARG A 101 -24.72 7.81 4.57
CA ARG A 101 -26.03 7.67 5.26
C ARG A 101 -25.90 7.60 6.78
N MET A 102 -24.88 6.89 7.28
CA MET A 102 -24.64 6.80 8.72
C MET A 102 -24.17 8.13 9.32
N ILE A 103 -23.34 8.89 8.59
CA ILE A 103 -22.81 10.18 9.05
C ILE A 103 -23.88 11.28 9.02
N SER A 104 -24.84 11.19 8.09
CA SER A 104 -25.96 12.14 7.99
C SER A 104 -27.14 11.83 8.92
N SER A 105 -27.05 10.78 9.74
CA SER A 105 -28.06 10.40 10.73
C SER A 105 -27.70 10.96 12.10
#